data_AF-A0A2A7E2X3-F1
#
_entry.id   AF-A0A2A7E2X3-F1
#
_cell.length_a   1.000
_cell.length_b   1.000
_cell.length_c   1.000
_cell.angle_alpha   90.00
_cell.angle_beta   90.00
_cell.angle_gamma   90.00
#
_symmetry.space_group_name_H-M   'P 1'
#
loop_
_entity.id
_entity.type
_entity.pdbx_description
1 polymer ?
#
loop_
_entity_poly.entity_id
_entity_poly.type
_entity_poly.pdbx_seq_one_letter_code
_entity_poly.pdbx_strand_id
1 'polypeptide(L)' 'MPDKYKNYGLWVSLFALLGMVLMDAIPHFNLGRYQEYVDIILFILIAAGVVSNPRAGKWFADRDKKGED' A
#
# COMPACT_ATOMS: atom_id res chain seq x y z
N MET A 1 -3.02 11.78 11.98
CA MET A 1 -3.61 10.98 10.88
C MET A 1 -4.16 9.71 11.47
N PRO A 2 -5.39 9.28 11.12
CA PRO A 2 -5.96 8.04 11.64
C PRO A 2 -5.01 6.87 11.40
N ASP A 3 -4.73 6.05 12.41
CA ASP A 3 -3.73 4.97 12.35
C ASP A 3 -3.99 3.95 11.23
N LYS A 4 -5.24 3.88 10.77
CA LYS A 4 -5.72 3.10 9.63
C LYS A 4 -4.95 3.37 8.33
N TYR A 5 -4.54 4.63 8.09
CA TYR A 5 -3.82 5.01 6.87
C TYR A 5 -2.33 4.66 6.91
N LYS A 6 -1.82 4.24 8.07
CA LYS A 6 -0.44 3.77 8.20
C LYS A 6 -0.28 2.32 7.76
N ASN A 7 -1.34 1.57 7.50
CA ASN A 7 -1.23 0.16 7.16
C ASN A 7 -0.62 -0.05 5.76
N TYR A 8 0.57 -0.64 5.68
CA TYR A 8 1.23 -0.97 4.41
C TYR A 8 0.40 -1.87 3.50
N GLY A 9 -0.27 -2.88 4.06
CA GLY A 9 -1.13 -3.78 3.30
C GLY A 9 -2.32 -3.08 2.64
N LEU A 10 -2.83 -2.01 3.24
CA LEU A 10 -3.90 -1.18 2.67
C LEU A 10 -3.43 -0.47 1.39
N TRP A 11 -2.25 0.12 1.41
CA TRP A 11 -1.72 0.82 0.22
C TRP A 11 -1.34 -0.14 -0.89
N VAL A 12 -0.77 -1.30 -0.54
CA VAL A 12 -0.49 -2.36 -1.52
C VAL A 12 -1.78 -2.84 -2.18
N SER A 13 -2.84 -3.10 -1.41
CA SER A 13 -4.11 -3.55 -1.99
C SER A 13 -4.81 -2.46 -2.81
N LEU A 14 -4.70 -1.19 -2.41
CA LEU A 14 -5.21 -0.06 -3.18
C LEU A 14 -4.53 0.06 -4.55
N PHE A 15 -3.19 -0.01 -4.59
CA PHE A 15 -2.46 0.02 -5.85
C PHE A 15 -2.66 -1.27 -6.67
N ALA A 16 -2.84 -2.43 -6.04
CA ALA A 16 -3.19 -3.65 -6.78
C ALA A 16 -4.54 -3.50 -7.52
N LEU A 17 -5.56 -2.99 -6.83
CA LEU A 17 -6.88 -2.76 -7.41
C LEU A 17 -6.82 -1.70 -8.52
N LEU A 18 -6.11 -0.59 -8.30
CA LEU A 18 -5.94 0.45 -9.30
C LEU A 18 -5.26 -0.11 -10.56
N GLY A 19 -4.25 -0.97 -10.40
CA GLY A 19 -3.55 -1.62 -11.51
C GLY A 19 -4.48 -2.49 -12.35
N MET A 20 -5.37 -3.26 -11.71
CA MET A 20 -6.38 -4.06 -12.41
C MET A 20 -7.34 -3.18 -13.22
N VAL A 21 -7.85 -2.09 -12.63
CA VAL A 21 -8.75 -1.17 -13.34
C VAL A 21 -8.05 -0.53 -14.55
N LEU A 22 -6.77 -0.14 -14.41
CA LEU A 22 -6.01 0.46 -15.50
C LEU A 22 -5.68 -0.54 -16.61
N MET A 23 -5.43 -1.82 -16.27
CA MET A 23 -5.27 -2.89 -17.26
C MET A 23 -6.52 -3.07 -18.11
N ASP A 24 -7.69 -3.08 -17.47
CA ASP A 24 -8.97 -3.29 -18.17
C ASP A 24 -9.38 -2.06 -18.99
N ALA A 25 -9.03 -0.85 -18.54
CA ALA A 25 -9.41 0.39 -19.18
C ALA A 25 -8.45 0.84 -20.31
N ILE A 26 -7.17 0.44 -20.28
CA ILE A 26 -6.14 0.97 -21.17
C ILE A 26 -5.56 -0.13 -22.08
N PRO A 27 -5.74 -0.04 -23.41
CA PRO A 27 -5.09 -0.96 -24.33
C PRO A 27 -3.56 -0.77 -24.32
N HIS A 28 -2.81 -1.87 -24.40
CA HIS A 28 -1.35 -1.92 -24.31
C HIS A 28 -0.77 -1.41 -22.97
N PHE A 29 -1.51 -1.59 -21.88
CA PHE A 29 -1.03 -1.26 -20.55
C PHE A 29 0.29 -1.97 -20.19
N ASN A 30 1.30 -1.20 -19.76
CA ASN A 30 2.59 -1.74 -19.36
C ASN A 30 2.62 -1.99 -17.85
N LEU A 31 2.37 -3.24 -17.47
CA LEU A 31 2.38 -3.67 -16.07
C LEU A 31 3.75 -3.49 -15.41
N GLY A 32 4.85 -3.73 -16.13
CA GLY A 32 6.20 -3.60 -15.58
C GLY A 32 6.49 -2.17 -15.11
N ARG A 33 6.20 -1.18 -15.97
CA ARG A 33 6.31 0.24 -15.60
C ARG A 33 5.39 0.62 -14.46
N TYR A 34 4.14 0.12 -14.46
CA TYR A 34 3.21 0.39 -13.38
C TYR A 34 3.74 -0.09 -12.03
N GLN A 35 4.27 -1.31 -11.99
CA GLN A 35 4.81 -1.90 -10.77
C GLN A 35 6.03 -1.11 -10.27
N GLU A 36 6.91 -0.66 -11.16
CA GLU A 36 8.05 0.19 -10.80
C GLU A 36 7.62 1.53 -10.16
N TYR A 37 6.55 2.16 -10.68
CA TYR A 37 6.00 3.36 -10.04
C TYR A 37 5.39 3.06 -8.67
N VAL A 38 4.64 1.96 -8.54
CA VAL A 38 4.04 1.57 -7.25
C VAL A 38 5.11 1.32 -6.21
N ASP A 39 6.20 0.63 -6.56
CA ASP A 39 7.31 0.35 -5.65
C ASP A 39 8.01 1.64 -5.19
N ILE A 40 8.27 2.58 -6.11
CA ILE A 40 8.87 3.88 -5.77
C ILE A 40 7.93 4.69 -4.86
N ILE A 41 6.63 4.70 -5.15
CA ILE A 41 5.64 5.42 -4.34
C ILE A 41 5.57 4.83 -2.93
N LEU A 42 5.48 3.50 -2.80
CA LEU A 42 5.45 2.83 -1.51
C LEU A 42 6.74 3.07 -0.72
N PHE A 43 7.90 3.07 -1.40
CA PHE A 43 9.18 3.41 -0.78
C PHE A 43 9.18 4.83 -0.21
N ILE A 44 8.70 5.82 -0.98
CA ILE A 44 8.59 7.22 -0.54
C ILE A 44 7.61 7.32 0.64
N LEU A 45 6.46 6.64 0.60
CA LEU A 45 5.46 6.65 1.67
C LEU A 45 5.99 6.05 2.98
N ILE A 46 6.81 4.99 2.88
CA ILE A 46 7.52 4.43 4.05
C ILE A 46 8.56 5.43 4.57
N ALA A 47 9.39 5.99 3.69
CA ALA A 47 10.45 6.93 4.07
C ALA A 47 9.89 8.21 4.72
N ALA A 48 8.74 8.69 4.23
CA ALA A 48 8.02 9.83 4.77
C ALA A 48 7.24 9.52 6.07
N GLY A 49 7.22 8.25 6.52
CA GLY A 49 6.49 7.83 7.72
C GLY A 49 4.96 7.84 7.57
N VAL A 50 4.45 7.97 6.34
CA VAL A 50 3.01 7.91 6.03
C VAL A 50 2.50 6.48 6.19
N VAL A 51 3.32 5.51 5.82
CA VAL A 51 3.02 4.09 5.84
C VAL A 51 3.99 3.34 6.74
N SER A 52 3.51 2.30 7.41
CA SER A 52 4.30 1.45 8.30
C SER A 52 5.40 0.73 7.54
N ASN A 53 6.60 0.69 8.13
CA ASN A 53 7.67 -0.11 7.58
C ASN A 53 7.32 -1.60 7.71
N PRO A 54 7.18 -2.36 6.61
CA PRO A 54 6.83 -3.77 6.65
C PRO A 54 7.88 -4.62 7.39
N ARG A 55 9.15 -4.18 7.44
CA ARG A 55 10.23 -4.85 8.20
C ARG A 55 10.10 -4.68 9.72
N ALA A 56 9.33 -3.70 10.18
CA ALA A 56 9.12 -3.43 11.61
C ALA A 56 7.88 -4.16 12.18
N GLY A 57 7.23 -5.05 11.42
CA GLY A 57 6.21 -5.97 11.93
C GLY A 57 4.75 -5.50 11.88
N LYS A 58 4.43 -4.41 11.16
CA LYS A 58 3.07 -3.81 11.12
C LYS A 58 2.40 -3.97 9.76
N TRP A 59 2.29 -5.23 9.32
CA TRP A 59 1.68 -5.62 8.04
C TRP A 59 0.14 -5.67 8.14
N PHE A 60 -0.55 -6.53 7.38
CA PHE A 60 -2.02 -6.68 7.43
C PHE A 60 -2.61 -6.96 8.84
N ALA A 61 -1.79 -7.34 9.81
CA ALA A 61 -2.18 -7.63 11.18
C ALA A 61 -2.29 -6.40 12.10
N ASP A 62 -2.48 -5.20 11.55
CA ASP A 62 -2.81 -3.99 12.31
C ASP A 62 -4.21 -4.16 12.95
N ARG A 63 -4.29 -4.97 14.01
CA ARG A 63 -5.43 -5.02 14.90
C ARG A 63 -5.20 -3.93 15.92
N ASP A 64 -6.01 -2.89 15.84
CA ASP A 64 -6.28 -1.97 16.94
C ASP A 64 -6.69 -2.85 18.13
N LYS A 65 -5.77 -3.13 19.06
CA LYS A 65 -6.12 -3.70 20.36
C LYS A 65 -6.86 -2.60 21.13
N LYS A 66 -8.12 -2.40 20.76
CA LYS A 66 -9.08 -1.59 21.53
C LYS A 66 -10.01 -2.56 22.23
N GLY A 67 -9.63 -2.92 23.46
CA GLY A 67 -10.50 -3.66 24.38
C GLY A 67 -9.83 -4.84 25.08
N GLU A 68 -8.81 -4.59 25.89
CA GLU A 68 -8.42 -5.45 27.02
C GLU A 68 -7.86 -4.52 28.12
N ASP A 69 -8.76 -3.86 28.84
CA ASP A 69 -8.63 -3.47 30.24
C ASP A 69 -10.00 -3.78 30.90
#